data_AF-A0A2A2H4X3-F1
#
_entry.id   AF-A0A2A2H4X3-F1
#
_cell.length_a   1.000
_cell.length_b   1.000
_cell.length_c   1.000
_cell.angle_alpha   90.00
_cell.angle_beta   90.00
_cell.angle_gamma   90.00
#
_symmetry.space_group_name_H-M   'P 1'
#
loop_
_entity.id
_entity.type
_entity.pdbx_description
1 polymer ?
#
loop_
_entity_poly.entity_id
_entity_poly.type
_entity_poly.pdbx_seq_one_letter_code
_entity_poly.pdbx_strand_id
1 'polypeptide(L)'
;MNSKSGIIMKILSIFESGLFIKILSVFITGLWIAGLLLADIYIIILAVVFLIALSTILYIHRDNLKEIFQKDSNAIVEDERTQLINEKAATMTLGVLIAVMIYAGIVIIALRNNYPQFLQAGYTLFLASILCFILYFTSRAYYTHKY
;
A
#
# COMPACT_ATOMS: atom_id res chain seq x y z
N MET A 1 42.35 -3.70 6.28
CA MET A 1 40.88 -3.46 6.34
C MET A 1 40.35 -3.47 4.90
N ASN A 2 39.50 -4.44 4.56
CA ASN A 2 39.19 -4.80 3.17
C ASN A 2 38.23 -3.79 2.51
N SER A 3 38.71 -3.02 1.53
CA SER A 3 37.98 -1.94 0.83
C SER A 3 36.60 -2.37 0.27
N LYS A 4 36.45 -3.64 -0.14
CA LYS A 4 35.17 -4.21 -0.59
C LYS A 4 34.09 -4.21 0.49
N SER A 5 34.46 -4.40 1.77
CA SER A 5 33.51 -4.41 2.90
C SER A 5 32.91 -3.02 3.13
N GLY A 6 33.69 -1.95 2.93
CA GLY A 6 33.22 -0.57 3.07
C GLY A 6 32.21 -0.16 2.00
N ILE A 7 32.37 -0.63 0.75
CA ILE A 7 31.44 -0.33 -0.35
C ILE A 7 30.09 -1.03 -0.12
N ILE A 8 30.10 -2.29 0.31
CA ILE A 8 28.88 -3.05 0.60
C ILE A 8 28.10 -2.40 1.75
N MET A 9 28.78 -1.98 2.82
CA MET A 9 28.15 -1.25 3.93
C MET A 9 27.55 0.09 3.48
N LYS A 10 28.22 0.81 2.59
CA LYS A 10 27.74 2.09 2.06
C LYS A 10 26.49 1.91 1.20
N ILE A 11 26.46 0.87 0.36
CA ILE A 11 25.28 0.51 -0.43
C ILE A 11 24.11 0.15 0.48
N LEU A 12 24.34 -0.69 1.49
CA LEU A 12 23.31 -1.08 2.46
C LEU A 12 22.71 0.14 3.19
N SER A 13 23.55 1.08 3.61
CA SER A 13 23.11 2.32 4.27
C SER A 13 22.25 3.22 3.37
N ILE A 14 22.40 3.15 2.04
CA ILE A 14 21.56 3.88 1.08
C ILE A 14 20.17 3.26 1.03
N PHE A 15 20.08 1.92 1.03
CA PHE A 15 18.80 1.20 1.06
C PHE A 15 18.02 1.42 2.37
N GLU A 16 18.73 1.67 3.48
CA GLU A 16 18.13 2.03 4.78
C GLU A 16 17.71 3.50 4.87
N SER A 17 18.09 4.34 3.89
CA SER A 17 17.75 5.75 3.94
C SER A 17 16.25 5.97 3.63
N GLY A 18 15.57 6.71 4.50
CA GLY A 18 14.16 7.07 4.29
C GLY A 18 13.91 7.84 2.98
N LEU A 19 14.93 8.54 2.47
CA LEU A 19 14.88 9.21 1.16
C LEU A 19 14.81 8.20 0.02
N PHE A 20 15.64 7.16 0.03
CA PHE A 20 15.63 6.13 -1.01
C PHE A 20 14.29 5.40 -1.07
N ILE A 21 13.72 5.04 0.09
CA ILE A 21 12.40 4.41 0.20
C ILE A 21 11.30 5.29 -0.46
N LYS A 22 11.32 6.61 -0.19
CA LYS A 22 10.36 7.55 -0.79
C LYS A 22 10.52 7.63 -2.31
N ILE A 23 11.75 7.74 -2.81
CA ILE A 23 12.04 7.78 -4.25
C ILE A 23 11.58 6.48 -4.93
N LEU A 24 11.92 5.33 -4.34
CA LEU A 24 11.52 4.02 -4.85
C LEU A 24 9.99 3.86 -4.86
N SER A 25 9.30 4.35 -3.82
CA SER A 25 7.84 4.36 -3.78
C SER A 25 7.23 5.19 -4.91
N VAL A 26 7.76 6.40 -5.17
CA VAL A 26 7.28 7.25 -6.29
C VAL A 26 7.54 6.56 -7.63
N PHE A 27 8.70 5.93 -7.79
CA PHE A 27 9.05 5.18 -8.99
C PHE A 27 8.08 4.01 -9.24
N ILE A 28 7.75 3.23 -8.20
CA ILE A 28 6.75 2.15 -8.29
C ILE A 28 5.39 2.71 -8.73
N THR A 29 4.95 3.83 -8.14
CA THR A 29 3.70 4.50 -8.55
C THR A 29 3.74 4.93 -10.02
N GLY A 30 4.89 5.44 -10.49
CA GLY A 30 5.10 5.76 -11.89
C GLY A 30 4.95 4.56 -12.82
N LEU A 31 5.46 3.39 -12.41
CA LEU A 31 5.30 2.14 -13.18
C LEU A 31 3.82 1.71 -13.27
N TRP A 32 3.05 1.84 -12.19
CA TRP A 32 1.60 1.56 -12.22
C TRP A 32 0.88 2.43 -13.26
N ILE A 33 1.16 3.74 -13.25
CA ILE A 33 0.56 4.69 -14.19
C ILE A 33 1.01 4.39 -15.63
N ALA A 34 2.32 4.17 -15.84
CA ALA A 34 2.86 3.86 -17.16
C ALA A 34 2.28 2.56 -17.72
N GLY A 35 2.20 1.50 -16.92
CA GLY A 35 1.62 0.22 -17.34
C GLY A 35 0.13 0.35 -17.71
N LEU A 36 -0.62 1.17 -16.97
CA LEU A 36 -2.01 1.48 -17.34
C LEU A 36 -2.11 2.26 -18.64
N LEU A 37 -1.32 3.33 -18.82
CA LEU A 37 -1.36 4.16 -20.02
C LEU A 37 -0.97 3.35 -21.27
N LEU A 38 0.10 2.57 -21.17
CA LEU A 38 0.62 1.75 -22.25
C LEU A 38 -0.17 0.45 -22.48
N ALA A 39 -1.08 0.10 -21.57
CA ALA A 39 -1.80 -1.18 -21.58
C ALA A 39 -0.85 -2.39 -21.57
N ASP A 40 0.27 -2.28 -20.85
CA ASP A 40 1.32 -3.29 -20.84
C ASP A 40 1.37 -3.99 -19.47
N ILE A 41 1.02 -5.27 -19.48
CA ILE A 41 1.02 -6.12 -18.29
C ILE A 41 2.42 -6.38 -17.74
N TYR A 42 3.47 -6.38 -18.57
CA TYR A 42 4.83 -6.64 -18.11
C TYR A 42 5.33 -5.50 -17.22
N ILE A 43 4.96 -4.25 -17.52
CA ILE A 43 5.26 -3.09 -16.68
C ILE A 43 4.55 -3.20 -15.32
N ILE A 44 3.30 -3.68 -15.32
CA ILE A 44 2.54 -3.91 -14.08
C ILE A 44 3.15 -5.04 -13.25
N ILE A 45 3.57 -6.14 -13.88
CA ILE A 45 4.26 -7.24 -13.18
C ILE A 45 5.57 -6.73 -12.54
N LEU A 46 6.33 -5.90 -13.26
CA LEU A 46 7.53 -5.26 -12.72
C LEU A 46 7.22 -4.38 -11.50
N ALA A 47 6.14 -3.60 -11.56
CA ALA A 47 5.68 -2.79 -10.44
C ALA A 47 5.32 -3.64 -9.21
N VAL A 48 4.68 -4.80 -9.41
CA VAL A 48 4.36 -5.76 -8.34
C VAL A 48 5.63 -6.34 -7.71
N VAL A 49 6.61 -6.74 -8.52
CA VAL A 49 7.88 -7.28 -8.01
C VAL A 49 8.61 -6.25 -7.15
N PHE A 50 8.70 -5.00 -7.61
CA PHE A 50 9.30 -3.92 -6.82
C PHE A 50 8.50 -3.59 -5.57
N LEU A 51 7.16 -3.66 -5.62
CA LEU A 51 6.31 -3.46 -4.45
C LEU A 51 6.58 -4.52 -3.38
N ILE A 52 6.63 -5.81 -3.77
CA ILE A 52 6.93 -6.91 -2.84
C ILE A 52 8.32 -6.73 -2.21
N ALA A 53 9.33 -6.36 -3.02
CA ALA A 53 10.67 -6.09 -2.53
C ALA A 53 10.69 -4.92 -1.54
N LEU A 54 10.02 -3.80 -1.88
CA LEU A 54 9.90 -2.64 -1.00
C LEU A 54 9.18 -3.00 0.31
N SER A 55 8.06 -3.72 0.25
CA SER A 55 7.33 -4.17 1.43
C SER A 55 8.17 -5.06 2.34
N THR A 56 9.00 -5.94 1.78
CA THR A 56 9.93 -6.79 2.55
C THR A 56 10.99 -5.96 3.25
N ILE A 57 11.59 -4.99 2.55
CA ILE A 57 12.59 -4.07 3.12
C ILE A 57 11.97 -3.25 4.25
N LEU A 58 10.77 -2.69 4.03
CA LEU A 58 10.02 -1.93 5.03
C LEU A 58 9.68 -2.77 6.27
N TYR A 59 9.35 -4.04 6.08
CA TYR A 59 9.04 -4.94 7.19
C TYR A 59 10.28 -5.25 8.05
N ILE A 60 11.42 -5.55 7.40
CA ILE A 60 12.68 -5.85 8.11
C ILE A 60 13.19 -4.63 8.88
N HIS A 61 13.10 -3.43 8.30
CA HIS A 61 13.64 -2.20 8.89
C HIS A 61 12.57 -1.36 9.61
N ARG A 62 11.42 -1.96 9.94
CA ARG A 62 10.28 -1.27 10.56
C ARG A 62 10.68 -0.46 11.79
N ASP A 63 11.56 -1.01 12.63
CA ASP A 63 11.97 -0.40 13.90
C ASP A 63 12.84 0.85 13.72
N ASN A 64 13.52 0.95 12.57
CA ASN A 64 14.34 2.11 12.19
C ASN A 64 13.51 3.22 11.51
N LEU A 65 12.26 2.93 11.14
CA LEU A 65 11.35 3.83 10.42
C LEU A 65 10.28 4.43 11.35
N LYS A 66 10.70 4.91 12.53
CA LYS A 66 9.80 5.49 13.55
C LYS A 66 8.97 6.66 13.00
N GLU A 67 9.52 7.45 12.07
CA GLU A 67 8.81 8.55 11.39
C GLU A 67 7.60 8.10 10.55
N ILE A 68 7.55 6.84 10.11
CA ILE A 68 6.51 6.32 9.22
C ILE A 68 5.48 5.47 10.01
N PHE A 69 5.90 4.81 11.09
CA PHE A 69 5.11 3.77 11.75
C PHE A 69 4.67 4.07 13.20
N GLN A 70 5.15 5.13 13.86
CA GLN A 70 4.67 5.47 15.19
C GLN A 70 3.31 6.19 15.12
N LYS A 71 2.26 5.43 15.46
CA LYS A 71 0.94 5.94 15.78
C LYS A 71 0.94 6.39 17.24
N ASP A 72 0.51 7.63 17.47
CA ASP A 72 0.35 8.28 18.76
C ASP A 72 -0.27 7.31 19.78
N SER A 73 0.48 6.97 20.84
CA SER A 73 0.10 5.94 21.81
C SER A 73 -0.75 6.48 22.97
N ASN A 74 -1.14 7.75 22.92
CA ASN A 74 -1.83 8.40 24.03
C ASN A 74 -3.35 8.32 23.84
N ALA A 75 -3.96 7.39 24.58
CA ALA A 75 -5.34 7.34 25.08
C ALA A 75 -5.94 5.95 24.85
N ILE A 76 -5.70 5.04 25.80
CA ILE A 76 -6.50 3.82 25.92
C ILE A 76 -7.08 3.82 27.33
N VAL A 77 -8.30 4.34 27.46
CA VAL A 77 -9.15 4.21 28.66
C VAL A 77 -9.74 2.80 28.64
N GLU A 78 -9.65 2.09 29.76
CA GLU A 78 -9.63 0.62 29.80
C GLU A 78 -10.97 -0.12 29.61
N ASP A 79 -12.13 0.54 29.45
CA ASP A 79 -13.42 -0.12 29.74
C ASP A 79 -14.36 -0.42 28.53
N GLU A 80 -13.94 -0.18 27.27
CA GLU A 80 -14.77 -0.50 26.07
C GLU A 80 -14.16 -1.57 25.13
N ARG A 81 -13.28 -2.42 25.67
CA ARG A 81 -12.31 -3.25 24.91
C ARG A 81 -12.88 -4.04 23.74
N THR A 82 -14.06 -4.65 23.84
CA THR A 82 -14.58 -5.51 22.76
C THR A 82 -15.04 -4.71 21.53
N GLN A 83 -15.64 -3.55 21.75
CA GLN A 83 -16.21 -2.74 20.66
C GLN A 83 -15.11 -1.98 19.91
N LEU A 84 -14.14 -1.42 20.64
CA LEU A 84 -12.96 -0.75 20.07
C LEU A 84 -12.03 -1.71 19.31
N ILE A 85 -11.87 -2.96 19.77
CA ILE A 85 -11.08 -3.98 19.05
C ILE A 85 -11.74 -4.36 17.73
N ASN A 86 -13.05 -4.63 17.75
CA ASN A 86 -13.79 -5.00 16.55
C ASN A 86 -13.81 -3.86 15.53
N GLU A 87 -13.96 -2.62 16.00
CA GLU A 87 -13.90 -1.43 15.15
C GLU A 87 -12.53 -1.29 14.47
N LYS A 88 -11.44 -1.34 15.26
CA LYS A 88 -10.08 -1.22 14.73
C LYS A 88 -9.77 -2.32 13.70
N ALA A 89 -10.24 -3.54 13.96
CA ALA A 89 -10.11 -4.65 13.04
C ALA A 89 -10.95 -4.44 11.76
N ALA A 90 -12.19 -3.97 11.88
CA ALA A 90 -13.08 -3.71 10.76
C ALA A 90 -12.54 -2.59 9.86
N THR A 91 -12.09 -1.47 10.42
CA THR A 91 -11.47 -0.38 9.66
C THR A 91 -10.20 -0.83 8.93
N MET A 92 -9.34 -1.61 9.60
CA MET A 92 -8.14 -2.15 8.96
C MET A 92 -8.48 -3.12 7.81
N THR A 93 -9.45 -4.01 8.02
CA THR A 93 -9.91 -4.97 7.01
C THR A 93 -10.52 -4.28 5.80
N LEU A 94 -11.35 -3.25 6.03
CA LEU A 94 -11.94 -2.45 4.96
C LEU A 94 -10.87 -1.71 4.16
N GLY A 95 -9.85 -1.15 4.82
CA GLY A 95 -8.70 -0.54 4.15
C GLY A 95 -7.93 -1.51 3.26
N VAL A 96 -7.67 -2.73 3.75
CA VAL A 96 -7.01 -3.79 2.96
C VAL A 96 -7.88 -4.22 1.77
N LEU A 97 -9.19 -4.39 1.98
CA LEU A 97 -10.12 -4.75 0.91
C LEU A 97 -10.12 -3.71 -0.21
N ILE A 98 -10.16 -2.42 0.13
CA ILE A 98 -10.07 -1.32 -0.85
C ILE A 98 -8.78 -1.40 -1.64
N ALA A 99 -7.64 -1.59 -0.97
CA ALA A 99 -6.34 -1.71 -1.63
C ALA A 99 -6.32 -2.89 -2.63
N VAL A 100 -6.81 -4.06 -2.21
CA VAL A 100 -6.89 -5.25 -3.07
C VAL A 100 -7.78 -4.99 -4.29
N MET A 101 -8.96 -4.37 -4.11
CA MET A 101 -9.85 -4.05 -5.23
C MET A 101 -9.20 -3.09 -6.24
N ILE A 102 -8.49 -2.07 -5.77
CA ILE A 102 -7.78 -1.12 -6.64
C ILE A 102 -6.71 -1.86 -7.45
N TYR A 103 -5.82 -2.62 -6.80
CA TYR A 103 -4.76 -3.34 -7.51
C TYR A 103 -5.30 -4.40 -8.47
N ALA A 104 -6.34 -5.14 -8.08
CA ALA A 104 -7.00 -6.09 -8.97
C ALA A 104 -7.63 -5.38 -10.18
N GLY A 105 -8.29 -4.24 -9.96
CA GLY A 105 -8.84 -3.40 -11.02
C GLY A 105 -7.76 -2.93 -12.00
N ILE A 106 -6.61 -2.46 -11.49
CA ILE A 106 -5.48 -2.03 -12.31
C ILE A 106 -4.98 -3.17 -13.21
N VAL A 107 -4.75 -4.35 -12.63
CA VAL A 107 -4.28 -5.53 -13.38
C VAL A 107 -5.26 -5.89 -14.50
N ILE A 108 -6.57 -5.93 -14.20
CA ILE A 108 -7.59 -6.27 -15.19
C ILE A 108 -7.65 -5.23 -16.32
N ILE A 109 -7.57 -3.93 -16.00
CA ILE A 109 -7.59 -2.86 -17.01
C ILE A 109 -6.31 -2.85 -17.85
N ALA A 110 -5.15 -3.17 -17.27
CA ALA A 110 -3.91 -3.30 -18.02
C ALA A 110 -3.98 -4.41 -19.07
N LEU A 111 -4.76 -5.46 -18.81
CA LEU A 111 -5.00 -6.56 -19.76
C LEU A 111 -5.95 -6.21 -20.92
N ARG A 112 -6.47 -4.97 -21.01
CA ARG A 112 -7.50 -4.59 -21.99
C ARG A 112 -7.17 -4.90 -23.45
N ASN A 113 -5.90 -4.86 -23.83
CA ASN A 113 -5.47 -5.15 -25.20
C ASN A 113 -5.55 -6.65 -25.54
N ASN A 114 -5.35 -7.51 -24.54
CA ASN A 114 -5.34 -8.97 -24.71
C ASN A 114 -6.70 -9.60 -24.37
N TYR A 115 -7.40 -9.06 -23.36
CA TYR A 115 -8.66 -9.58 -22.84
C TYR A 115 -9.69 -8.46 -22.60
N PRO A 116 -10.21 -7.84 -23.67
CA PRO A 116 -11.15 -6.72 -23.56
C PRO A 116 -12.47 -7.09 -22.86
N GLN A 117 -12.85 -8.38 -22.85
CA GLN A 117 -14.07 -8.85 -22.18
C GLN A 117 -14.08 -8.61 -20.67
N PHE A 118 -12.91 -8.51 -20.03
CA PHE A 118 -12.82 -8.26 -18.58
C PHE A 118 -12.75 -6.78 -18.22
N LEU A 119 -12.68 -5.89 -19.22
CA LEU A 119 -12.52 -4.46 -19.00
C LEU A 119 -13.64 -3.86 -18.14
N GLN A 120 -14.88 -4.31 -18.35
CA GLN A 120 -16.01 -3.89 -17.53
C GLN A 120 -15.82 -4.30 -16.06
N ALA A 121 -15.34 -5.51 -15.78
CA ALA A 121 -15.08 -5.96 -14.42
C ALA A 121 -14.02 -5.09 -13.73
N GLY A 122 -12.98 -4.68 -14.46
CA GLY A 122 -11.98 -3.73 -13.97
C GLY A 122 -12.60 -2.40 -13.54
N TYR A 123 -13.45 -1.79 -14.37
CA TYR A 123 -14.16 -0.56 -14.01
C TYR A 123 -15.14 -0.74 -12.86
N THR A 124 -15.84 -1.87 -12.78
CA THR A 124 -16.73 -2.19 -11.66
C THR A 124 -15.96 -2.27 -10.35
N LEU A 125 -14.76 -2.87 -10.33
CA LEU A 125 -13.89 -2.90 -9.14
C LEU A 125 -13.46 -1.50 -8.71
N PHE A 126 -13.14 -0.61 -9.65
CA PHE A 126 -12.83 0.79 -9.33
C PHE A 126 -14.03 1.52 -8.72
N LEU A 127 -15.22 1.40 -9.31
CA LEU A 127 -16.44 1.99 -8.76
C LEU A 127 -16.76 1.44 -7.36
N ALA A 128 -16.64 0.12 -7.16
CA ALA A 128 -16.82 -0.50 -5.87
C ALA A 128 -15.78 0.00 -4.85
N SER A 129 -14.53 0.19 -5.26
CA SER A 129 -13.47 0.73 -4.39
C SER A 129 -13.77 2.15 -3.93
N ILE A 130 -14.33 3.00 -4.80
CA ILE A 130 -14.75 4.37 -4.44
C ILE A 130 -15.88 4.32 -3.40
N LEU A 131 -16.88 3.46 -3.60
CA LEU A 131 -17.98 3.29 -2.64
C LEU A 131 -17.46 2.79 -1.28
N CYS A 132 -16.56 1.80 -1.28
CA CYS A 132 -15.93 1.32 -0.05
C CYS A 132 -15.07 2.42 0.60
N PHE A 133 -14.42 3.28 -0.17
CA PHE A 133 -13.66 4.41 0.35
C PHE A 133 -14.56 5.43 1.05
N ILE A 134 -15.74 5.72 0.48
CA ILE A 134 -16.75 6.56 1.13
C ILE A 134 -17.20 5.90 2.45
N LEU A 135 -17.51 4.60 2.46
CA LEU A 135 -17.87 3.88 3.68
C LEU A 135 -16.73 3.88 4.72
N TYR A 136 -15.48 3.78 4.28
CA TYR A 136 -14.31 3.84 5.15
C TYR A 136 -14.21 5.21 5.84
N PHE A 137 -14.40 6.30 5.10
CA PHE A 137 -14.40 7.65 5.68
C PHE A 137 -15.59 7.89 6.60
N THR A 138 -16.80 7.51 6.18
CA THR A 138 -18.02 7.70 6.97
C THR A 138 -17.96 6.89 8.27
N SER A 139 -17.52 5.62 8.21
CA SER A 139 -17.36 4.80 9.42
C SER A 139 -16.34 5.41 10.36
N ARG A 140 -15.16 5.79 9.87
CA ARG A 140 -14.13 6.43 10.69
C ARG A 140 -14.60 7.74 11.32
N ALA A 141 -15.32 8.58 10.57
CA ALA A 141 -15.87 9.84 11.09
C ALA A 141 -16.93 9.59 12.16
N TYR A 142 -17.85 8.65 11.94
CA TYR A 142 -18.88 8.28 12.91
C TYR A 142 -18.26 7.83 14.25
N TYR A 143 -17.26 6.97 14.21
CA TYR A 143 -16.64 6.46 15.44
C TYR A 143 -15.78 7.50 16.15
N THR A 144 -15.08 8.37 15.41
CA THR A 144 -14.33 9.50 16.00
C THR A 144 -15.24 10.51 16.69
N HIS A 145 -16.51 10.62 16.28
CA HIS A 145 -17.48 11.50 16.94
C HIS A 145 -18.21 10.83 18.11
N LYS A 146 -18.22 9.51 18.17
CA LYS A 146 -18.94 8.74 19.19
C LYS A 146 -18.09 8.50 20.45
N TYR A 147 -16.77 8.44 20.29
CA TYR A 147 -15.77 8.16 21.32
C TYR A 147 -14.70 9.25 21.34
#